data_AF-A0A6G6WZV9-F1
#
_entry.id   AF-A0A6G6WZV9-F1
#
_cell.length_a   1.000
_cell.length_b   1.000
_cell.length_c   1.000
_cell.angle_alpha   90.00
_cell.angle_beta   90.00
_cell.angle_gamma   90.00
#
_symmetry.space_group_name_H-M   'P 1'
#
loop_
_entity.id
_entity.type
_entity.pdbx_description
1 polymer ?
#
loop_
_entity_poly.entity_id
_entity_poly.type
_entity_poly.pdbx_seq_one_letter_code
_entity_poly.pdbx_strand_id
1 'polypeptide(L)'
;MTERPNLPGFEFTLCAVAQAGCTAAKRIRRRRDGTLRKHDYDNTKLWSLIKLAPDSPNAGLAEMARALAGPQATVTMAQTLRWLADMRDLMIVMGVTAAGHDPKRRSRRLWASPLLSEPNTLFATPRAWLAIDVDDVTVPQGYGDGDRLADAAIWVRDNLLPEEFRGVECAVTATASTGLIAPDIARLRMFYLLDRPCDLLRLRRWGLAAQRAGLPIDPAILQPGQPVYTSRPIFENMEDPVPPELWAFVLPGTAGRVSLVAERYDSISLAIERKVAAAAAASGGDWRKLLDATLGGPTGFFEPLSRALGLAAHTQESEAEICACVAALLSQRPDPGRQSRYGENWVVSTIRRFRGKDAKLAEEIEFLQHKLFGRRKDKPWTKKISRPEKSTIS
;
A
#
# COMPACT_ATOMS: atom_id res chain seq x y z
N MET A 1 38.40 11.92 10.53
CA MET A 1 37.08 11.26 10.64
C MET A 1 36.03 12.35 10.64
N THR A 2 35.47 12.67 9.48
CA THR A 2 34.34 13.61 9.37
C THR A 2 33.09 12.92 9.91
N GLU A 3 32.48 13.50 10.95
CA GLU A 3 31.15 13.11 11.43
C GLU A 3 30.21 13.03 10.23
N ARG A 4 29.79 11.81 9.86
CA ARG A 4 28.75 11.65 8.85
C ARG A 4 27.45 12.10 9.51
N PRO A 5 26.69 13.01 8.90
CA PRO A 5 25.41 13.43 9.46
C PRO A 5 24.55 12.19 9.67
N ASN A 6 23.93 12.10 10.84
CA ASN A 6 22.92 11.11 11.17
C ASN A 6 21.82 11.23 10.10
N LEU A 7 21.87 10.41 9.05
CA LEU A 7 20.98 10.56 7.91
C LEU A 7 19.56 10.23 8.38
N PRO A 8 18.62 11.20 8.41
CA PRO A 8 17.26 10.92 8.83
C PRO A 8 16.61 9.94 7.84
N GLY A 9 15.76 9.05 8.36
CA GLY A 9 14.95 8.14 7.53
C GLY A 9 15.47 6.72 7.37
N PHE A 10 16.47 6.29 8.16
CA PHE A 10 16.89 4.88 8.26
C PHE A 10 16.02 4.03 9.20
N GLU A 11 15.30 4.67 10.13
CA GLU A 11 14.52 3.97 11.14
C GLU A 11 13.28 3.29 10.55
N PHE A 12 12.99 2.06 11.00
CA PHE A 12 11.67 1.48 10.81
C PHE A 12 10.66 2.12 11.76
N THR A 13 9.48 2.43 11.24
CA THR A 13 8.34 2.74 12.09
C THR A 13 7.55 1.47 12.31
N LEU A 14 7.45 1.02 13.56
CA LEU A 14 6.79 -0.23 13.92
C LEU A 14 5.36 0.03 14.40
N CYS A 15 4.45 -0.83 13.99
CA CYS A 15 3.10 -0.92 14.53
C CYS A 15 2.94 -2.25 15.25
N ALA A 16 2.37 -2.22 16.46
CA ALA A 16 1.96 -3.39 17.20
C ALA A 16 0.44 -3.60 17.10
N VAL A 17 0.02 -4.86 17.00
CA VAL A 17 -1.39 -5.23 17.15
C VAL A 17 -1.84 -4.88 18.55
N ALA A 18 -2.86 -4.03 18.67
CA ALA A 18 -3.35 -3.58 19.98
C ALA A 18 -4.54 -4.40 20.50
N GLN A 19 -5.09 -5.28 19.67
CA GLN A 19 -6.24 -6.11 20.00
C GLN A 19 -5.79 -7.44 20.60
N ALA A 20 -6.26 -7.75 21.81
CA ALA A 20 -5.90 -8.98 22.51
C ALA A 20 -6.27 -10.23 21.68
N GLY A 21 -5.36 -11.19 21.60
CA GLY A 21 -5.52 -12.43 20.83
C GLY A 21 -5.32 -12.30 19.33
N CYS A 22 -5.14 -11.08 18.80
CA CYS A 22 -4.84 -10.86 17.39
C CYS A 22 -3.33 -10.81 17.13
N THR A 23 -2.94 -11.14 15.91
CA THR A 23 -1.57 -11.17 15.42
C THR A 23 -1.45 -10.45 14.07
N ALA A 24 -0.25 -9.95 13.78
CA ALA A 24 0.21 -9.48 12.48
C ALA A 24 0.79 -10.63 11.64
N ALA A 25 0.64 -11.88 12.10
CA ALA A 25 1.07 -13.08 11.39
C ALA A 25 -0.07 -13.68 10.57
N LYS A 26 0.26 -14.15 9.36
CA LYS A 26 -0.66 -14.94 8.55
C LYS A 26 -0.76 -16.36 9.11
N ARG A 27 -1.94 -16.98 9.07
CA ARG A 27 -2.08 -18.42 9.40
C ARG A 27 -2.28 -19.22 8.13
N ILE A 28 -1.52 -20.29 8.00
CA ILE A 28 -1.53 -21.14 6.81
C ILE A 28 -1.74 -22.57 7.28
N ARG A 29 -2.85 -23.16 6.83
CA ARG A 29 -3.27 -24.48 7.25
C ARG A 29 -3.34 -25.42 6.05
N ARG A 30 -2.70 -26.58 6.15
CA ARG A 30 -2.94 -27.68 5.22
C ARG A 30 -4.22 -28.41 5.62
N ARG A 31 -5.15 -28.54 4.67
CA ARG A 31 -6.40 -29.30 4.83
C ARG A 31 -6.14 -30.80 4.64
N ARG A 32 -7.11 -31.63 5.04
CA ARG A 32 -7.05 -33.09 4.86
C ARG A 32 -6.95 -33.52 3.39
N ASP A 33 -7.49 -32.71 2.48
CA ASP A 33 -7.42 -32.91 1.02
C ASP A 33 -6.07 -32.45 0.40
N GLY A 34 -5.11 -32.02 1.23
CA GLY A 34 -3.80 -31.53 0.79
C GLY A 34 -3.78 -30.06 0.37
N THR A 35 -4.93 -29.41 0.19
CA THR A 35 -5.02 -28.00 -0.22
C THR A 35 -4.63 -27.05 0.91
N LEU A 36 -4.13 -25.86 0.55
CA LEU A 36 -3.75 -24.82 1.50
C LEU A 36 -4.90 -23.86 1.75
N ARG A 37 -5.26 -23.68 3.02
CA ARG A 37 -6.13 -22.58 3.48
C ARG A 37 -5.27 -21.47 4.06
N LYS A 38 -5.28 -20.33 3.40
CA LYS A 38 -4.66 -19.09 3.89
C LYS A 38 -5.72 -18.30 4.65
N HIS A 39 -5.53 -18.14 5.95
CA HIS A 39 -6.27 -17.15 6.71
C HIS A 39 -5.48 -15.85 6.59
N ASP A 40 -6.16 -14.77 6.21
CA ASP A 40 -5.53 -13.46 6.29
C ASP A 40 -5.16 -13.14 7.74
N TYR A 41 -4.40 -12.08 7.91
CA TYR A 41 -4.13 -11.49 9.21
C TYR A 41 -5.43 -11.29 9.98
N ASP A 42 -5.40 -11.21 11.32
CA ASP A 42 -6.60 -11.15 12.17
C ASP A 42 -7.49 -9.89 11.96
N ASN A 43 -7.29 -9.15 10.85
CA ASN A 43 -8.04 -8.00 10.36
C ASN A 43 -8.21 -6.91 11.41
N THR A 44 -7.26 -6.86 12.34
CA THR A 44 -7.28 -5.88 13.40
C THR A 44 -7.18 -4.48 12.82
N LYS A 45 -8.10 -3.62 13.24
CA LYS A 45 -8.17 -2.23 12.80
C LYS A 45 -7.46 -1.29 13.77
N LEU A 46 -7.07 -1.79 14.93
CA LEU A 46 -6.51 -1.00 16.03
C LEU A 46 -5.08 -1.42 16.32
N TRP A 47 -4.20 -0.43 16.29
CA TRP A 47 -2.76 -0.60 16.38
C TRP A 47 -2.18 0.42 17.35
N SER A 48 -1.07 0.06 17.98
CA SER A 48 -0.26 1.00 18.76
C SER A 48 1.04 1.23 18.00
N LEU A 49 1.49 2.48 17.96
CA LEU A 49 2.76 2.82 17.32
C LEU A 49 3.87 2.59 18.32
N ILE A 50 4.94 1.90 17.93
CA ILE A 50 6.10 1.71 18.78
C ILE A 50 7.14 2.75 18.40
N LYS A 51 7.44 3.65 19.34
CA LYS A 51 8.63 4.48 19.25
C LYS A 51 9.84 3.65 19.66
N LEU A 52 10.75 3.44 18.72
CA LEU A 52 12.08 2.89 19.01
C LEU A 52 12.91 4.02 19.65
N ALA A 53 12.73 4.24 20.94
CA ALA A 53 13.53 5.19 21.71
C ALA A 53 14.74 4.49 22.34
N PRO A 54 15.90 5.17 22.49
CA PRO A 54 17.07 4.64 23.19
C PRO A 54 16.77 4.15 24.61
N ASP A 55 15.81 4.79 25.29
CA ASP A 55 15.45 4.48 26.69
C ASP A 55 14.26 3.51 26.80
N SER A 56 13.90 2.85 25.70
CA SER A 56 12.84 1.84 25.65
C SER A 56 13.38 0.47 26.07
N PRO A 57 12.56 -0.48 26.57
CA PRO A 57 12.95 -1.91 26.66
C PRO A 57 13.46 -2.49 25.32
N ASN A 58 13.22 -1.77 24.22
CA ASN A 58 13.74 -2.01 22.89
C ASN A 58 15.07 -1.28 22.58
N ALA A 59 15.89 -0.91 23.58
CA ALA A 59 17.13 -0.14 23.41
C ALA A 59 18.10 -0.75 22.36
N GLY A 60 18.16 -2.08 22.26
CA GLY A 60 18.92 -2.77 21.21
C GLY A 60 18.50 -2.36 19.78
N LEU A 61 17.21 -2.09 19.55
CA LEU A 61 16.72 -1.61 18.25
C LEU A 61 17.10 -0.14 17.99
N ALA A 62 17.25 0.68 19.02
CA ALA A 62 17.73 2.06 18.88
C ALA A 62 19.25 2.12 18.59
N GLU A 63 19.99 1.11 19.04
CA GLU A 63 21.39 0.91 18.64
C GLU A 63 21.49 0.39 17.19
N MET A 64 20.63 -0.57 16.81
CA MET A 64 20.51 -1.01 15.42
C MET A 64 20.13 0.14 14.48
N ALA A 65 19.19 1.00 14.87
CA ALA A 65 18.82 2.20 14.11
C ALA A 65 20.02 3.12 13.83
N ARG A 66 20.95 3.26 14.77
CA ARG A 66 22.20 4.03 14.58
C ARG A 66 23.18 3.30 13.66
N ALA A 67 23.26 1.97 13.74
CA ALA A 67 24.11 1.15 12.87
C ALA A 67 23.63 1.12 11.40
N LEU A 68 22.34 1.39 11.12
CA LEU A 68 21.80 1.57 9.76
C LEU A 68 22.38 2.78 9.00
N ALA A 69 23.10 3.69 9.67
CA ALA A 69 23.84 4.76 9.01
C ALA A 69 25.32 4.37 8.67
N GLY A 70 25.78 3.21 9.16
CA GLY A 70 27.16 2.74 9.06
C GLY A 70 27.47 1.87 7.83
N PRO A 71 28.72 1.41 7.68
CA PRO A 71 29.14 0.53 6.58
C PRO A 71 28.50 -0.87 6.62
N GLN A 72 27.93 -1.27 7.76
CA GLN A 72 27.21 -2.55 7.93
C GLN A 72 25.69 -2.40 7.91
N ALA A 73 25.18 -1.28 7.38
CA ALA A 73 23.76 -0.96 7.43
C ALA A 73 22.85 -2.06 6.86
N THR A 74 23.23 -2.71 5.76
CA THR A 74 22.41 -3.79 5.18
C THR A 74 22.37 -5.02 6.09
N VAL A 75 23.50 -5.35 6.74
CA VAL A 75 23.59 -6.44 7.72
C VAL A 75 22.67 -6.15 8.91
N THR A 76 22.75 -4.95 9.46
CA THR A 76 21.87 -4.51 10.55
C THR A 76 20.39 -4.54 10.15
N MET A 77 20.08 -4.15 8.91
CA MET A 77 18.73 -4.22 8.37
C MET A 77 18.23 -5.66 8.32
N ALA A 78 19.01 -6.59 7.76
CA ALA A 78 18.67 -8.01 7.70
C ALA A 78 18.49 -8.62 9.10
N GLN A 79 19.36 -8.28 10.07
CA GLN A 79 19.23 -8.71 11.46
C GLN A 79 17.95 -8.19 12.12
N THR A 80 17.59 -6.92 11.87
CA THR A 80 16.36 -6.32 12.38
C THR A 80 15.13 -7.03 11.80
N LEU A 81 15.16 -7.30 10.49
CA LEU A 81 14.08 -8.02 9.80
C LEU A 81 13.98 -9.46 10.29
N ARG A 82 15.10 -10.12 10.61
CA ARG A 82 15.11 -11.46 11.21
C ARG A 82 14.48 -11.47 12.59
N TRP A 83 14.83 -10.50 13.44
CA TRP A 83 14.18 -10.34 14.74
C TRP A 83 12.67 -10.08 14.58
N LEU A 84 12.28 -9.19 13.67
CA LEU A 84 10.87 -8.91 13.36
C LEU A 84 10.12 -10.13 12.81
N ALA A 85 10.81 -11.08 12.18
CA ALA A 85 10.20 -12.32 11.70
C ALA A 85 9.65 -13.16 12.86
N ASP A 86 10.28 -13.11 14.04
CA ASP A 86 9.82 -13.84 15.23
C ASP A 86 8.73 -13.07 16.01
N MET A 87 8.51 -11.79 15.69
CA MET A 87 7.55 -10.91 16.37
C MET A 87 6.19 -10.93 15.67
N ARG A 88 5.30 -11.82 16.13
CA ARG A 88 3.98 -12.07 15.51
C ARG A 88 2.98 -10.94 15.63
N ASP A 89 3.21 -9.97 16.50
CA ASP A 89 2.34 -8.82 16.76
C ASP A 89 2.87 -7.53 16.12
N LEU A 90 4.03 -7.57 15.48
CA LEU A 90 4.68 -6.40 14.90
C LEU A 90 4.64 -6.41 13.37
N MET A 91 4.66 -5.22 12.81
CA MET A 91 4.85 -4.97 11.38
C MET A 91 5.49 -3.60 11.17
N ILE A 92 6.04 -3.37 9.98
CA ILE A 92 6.62 -2.09 9.58
C ILE A 92 5.56 -1.25 8.85
N VAL A 93 5.67 0.07 8.95
CA VAL A 93 4.99 1.04 8.07
C VAL A 93 5.99 2.07 7.54
N MET A 94 5.73 2.63 6.37
CA MET A 94 6.60 3.64 5.74
C MET A 94 6.42 5.03 6.34
N GLY A 95 5.28 5.33 6.95
CA GLY A 95 4.97 6.63 7.55
C GLY A 95 5.55 6.79 8.95
N VAL A 96 5.54 8.01 9.46
CA VAL A 96 5.87 8.33 10.86
C VAL A 96 4.63 8.79 11.61
N THR A 97 4.65 8.61 12.92
CA THR A 97 3.56 9.03 13.82
C THR A 97 3.28 10.52 13.69
N ALA A 98 1.99 10.87 13.61
CA ALA A 98 1.52 12.24 13.63
C ALA A 98 1.98 13.01 14.88
N ALA A 99 2.34 14.28 14.71
CA ALA A 99 2.69 15.15 15.84
C ALA A 99 1.53 15.23 16.83
N GLY A 100 1.81 15.06 18.12
CA GLY A 100 0.81 15.05 19.19
C GLY A 100 -0.04 13.78 19.27
N HIS A 101 0.18 12.79 18.41
CA HIS A 101 -0.46 11.48 18.55
C HIS A 101 0.23 10.66 19.64
N ASP A 102 -0.53 10.19 20.62
CA ASP A 102 -0.01 9.29 21.65
C ASP A 102 0.27 7.90 21.04
N PRO A 103 1.54 7.46 20.95
CA PRO A 103 1.88 6.17 20.35
C PRO A 103 1.28 4.97 21.12
N LYS A 104 0.97 5.12 22.41
CA LYS A 104 0.33 4.06 23.21
C LYS A 104 -1.16 3.92 22.91
N ARG A 105 -1.79 4.96 22.35
CA ARG A 105 -3.21 4.96 22.04
C ARG A 105 -3.51 4.01 20.87
N ARG A 106 -4.43 3.09 21.11
CA ARG A 106 -4.95 2.19 20.09
C ARG A 106 -5.69 2.99 19.02
N SER A 107 -5.16 2.97 17.81
CA SER A 107 -5.63 3.84 16.73
C SER A 107 -5.64 3.12 15.39
N ARG A 108 -6.45 3.61 14.46
CA ARG A 108 -6.39 3.18 13.07
C ARG A 108 -5.14 3.75 12.40
N ARG A 109 -4.61 3.04 11.40
CA ARG A 109 -3.59 3.61 10.50
C ARG A 109 -4.31 4.51 9.51
N LEU A 110 -4.30 5.82 9.72
CA LEU A 110 -4.93 6.81 8.85
C LEU A 110 -3.82 7.70 8.27
N TRP A 111 -3.75 7.82 6.95
CA TRP A 111 -2.65 8.53 6.27
C TRP A 111 -3.07 9.36 5.05
N ALA A 112 -4.34 9.31 4.66
CA ALA A 112 -4.86 9.98 3.47
C ALA A 112 -6.38 10.18 3.60
N SER A 113 -6.85 10.58 4.78
CA SER A 113 -8.28 10.77 5.01
C SER A 113 -8.69 12.25 4.92
N PRO A 114 -9.23 12.71 3.78
CA PRO A 114 -9.89 14.02 3.70
C PRO A 114 -11.33 14.00 4.24
N LEU A 115 -11.90 12.81 4.46
CA LEU A 115 -13.34 12.61 4.74
C LEU A 115 -13.65 12.02 6.13
N LEU A 116 -12.64 11.74 6.97
CA LEU A 116 -12.91 11.25 8.33
C LEU A 116 -12.85 12.41 9.31
N SER A 117 -13.76 12.37 10.28
CA SER A 117 -13.72 13.21 11.48
C SER A 117 -12.47 12.97 12.34
N GLU A 118 -11.74 11.87 12.08
CA GLU A 118 -10.50 11.50 12.75
C GLU A 118 -9.27 11.99 11.98
N PRO A 119 -8.30 12.65 12.65
CA PRO A 119 -7.07 13.11 12.01
C PRO A 119 -6.19 11.92 11.57
N ASN A 120 -5.34 12.15 10.57
CA ASN A 120 -4.32 11.18 10.17
C ASN A 120 -3.41 10.83 11.35
N THR A 121 -3.10 9.55 11.51
CA THR A 121 -2.20 9.02 12.54
C THR A 121 -0.78 8.81 12.01
N LEU A 122 -0.63 8.74 10.69
CA LEU A 122 0.63 8.54 9.99
C LEU A 122 0.81 9.58 8.89
N PHE A 123 2.02 10.09 8.76
CA PHE A 123 2.42 11.02 7.69
C PHE A 123 3.57 10.47 6.87
N ALA A 124 3.63 10.90 5.61
CA ALA A 124 4.78 10.68 4.76
C ALA A 124 6.01 11.38 5.33
N THR A 125 7.16 10.69 5.29
CA THR A 125 8.47 11.26 5.59
C THR A 125 9.48 10.76 4.56
N PRO A 126 10.55 11.51 4.26
CA PRO A 126 11.66 10.96 3.49
C PRO A 126 12.23 9.70 4.13
N ARG A 127 12.51 8.69 3.31
CA ARG A 127 13.13 7.42 3.72
C ARG A 127 14.43 7.20 2.97
N ALA A 128 15.45 6.74 3.69
CA ALA A 128 16.74 6.36 3.13
C ALA A 128 16.84 4.84 2.88
N TRP A 129 15.68 4.18 2.88
CA TRP A 129 15.52 2.79 2.49
C TRP A 129 14.21 2.61 1.71
N LEU A 130 14.13 1.54 0.95
CA LEU A 130 12.99 1.19 0.11
C LEU A 130 12.73 -0.31 0.21
N ALA A 131 11.48 -0.70 0.46
CA ALA A 131 11.04 -2.08 0.30
C ALA A 131 10.38 -2.26 -1.07
N ILE A 132 10.82 -3.28 -1.80
CA ILE A 132 10.18 -3.75 -3.04
C ILE A 132 9.49 -5.06 -2.73
N ASP A 133 8.16 -5.05 -2.82
CA ASP A 133 7.35 -6.27 -2.71
C ASP A 133 7.27 -6.94 -4.09
N VAL A 134 7.78 -8.16 -4.17
CA VAL A 134 7.84 -8.96 -5.39
C VAL A 134 6.79 -10.06 -5.23
N ASP A 135 5.68 -9.91 -5.94
CA ASP A 135 4.53 -10.82 -5.86
C ASP A 135 4.20 -11.43 -7.21
N ASP A 136 4.03 -12.76 -7.23
CA ASP A 136 3.62 -13.56 -8.39
C ASP A 136 4.52 -13.37 -9.62
N VAL A 137 5.84 -13.37 -9.40
CA VAL A 137 6.81 -13.16 -10.46
C VAL A 137 7.33 -14.49 -10.99
N THR A 138 7.29 -14.65 -12.32
CA THR A 138 7.88 -15.79 -13.00
C THR A 138 9.40 -15.77 -12.87
N VAL A 139 9.94 -16.89 -12.41
CA VAL A 139 11.37 -17.15 -12.23
C VAL A 139 11.73 -18.49 -12.87
N PRO A 140 13.02 -18.81 -13.08
CA PRO A 140 13.42 -20.13 -13.54
C PRO A 140 12.83 -21.25 -12.68
N GLN A 141 12.59 -22.40 -13.31
CA GLN A 141 12.01 -23.56 -12.63
C GLN A 141 12.80 -23.93 -11.37
N GLY A 142 12.08 -24.07 -10.26
CA GLY A 142 12.61 -24.39 -8.93
C GLY A 142 13.02 -23.17 -8.09
N TYR A 143 13.17 -21.97 -8.68
CA TYR A 143 13.55 -20.78 -7.89
C TYR A 143 12.39 -20.29 -7.01
N GLY A 144 11.14 -20.63 -7.34
CA GLY A 144 9.97 -20.34 -6.52
C GLY A 144 9.88 -21.15 -5.23
N ASP A 145 10.70 -22.20 -5.08
CA ASP A 145 10.75 -23.03 -3.88
C ASP A 145 11.37 -22.27 -2.69
N GLY A 146 10.87 -22.53 -1.48
CA GLY A 146 11.22 -21.73 -0.29
C GLY A 146 12.68 -21.84 0.14
N ASP A 147 13.32 -22.98 -0.09
CA ASP A 147 14.74 -23.25 0.14
C ASP A 147 15.66 -22.68 -0.95
N ARG A 148 15.09 -22.25 -2.08
CA ARG A 148 15.78 -21.59 -3.21
C ARG A 148 15.58 -20.07 -3.24
N LEU A 149 15.06 -19.48 -2.16
CA LEU A 149 14.74 -18.06 -2.08
C LEU A 149 15.91 -17.12 -2.45
N ALA A 150 17.15 -17.50 -2.12
CA ALA A 150 18.34 -16.74 -2.48
C ALA A 150 18.54 -16.66 -4.01
N ASP A 151 18.29 -17.75 -4.72
CA ASP A 151 18.41 -17.78 -6.19
C ASP A 151 17.30 -16.97 -6.85
N ALA A 152 16.06 -17.05 -6.34
CA ALA A 152 14.99 -16.17 -6.78
C ALA A 152 15.34 -14.69 -6.56
N ALA A 153 15.92 -14.34 -5.42
CA ALA A 153 16.30 -12.96 -5.12
C ALA A 153 17.38 -12.44 -6.09
N ILE A 154 18.40 -13.26 -6.39
CA ILE A 154 19.42 -12.94 -7.42
C ILE A 154 18.76 -12.71 -8.77
N TRP A 155 17.92 -13.66 -9.21
CA TRP A 155 17.25 -13.57 -10.50
C TRP A 155 16.39 -12.31 -10.62
N VAL A 156 15.57 -12.02 -9.61
CA VAL A 156 14.71 -10.85 -9.58
C VAL A 156 15.53 -9.57 -9.62
N ARG A 157 16.56 -9.44 -8.77
CA ARG A 157 17.43 -8.25 -8.74
C ARG A 157 18.08 -7.98 -10.09
N ASP A 158 18.66 -9.01 -10.69
CA ASP A 158 19.56 -8.82 -11.82
C ASP A 158 18.82 -8.81 -13.17
N ASN A 159 17.63 -9.41 -13.24
CA ASN A 159 16.88 -9.54 -14.50
C ASN A 159 15.57 -8.74 -14.54
N LEU A 160 14.91 -8.49 -13.40
CA LEU A 160 13.54 -7.98 -13.38
C LEU A 160 13.38 -6.60 -12.76
N LEU A 161 14.30 -6.19 -11.88
CA LEU A 161 14.30 -4.84 -11.31
C LEU A 161 14.95 -3.81 -12.25
N PRO A 162 14.67 -2.50 -12.07
CA PRO A 162 15.38 -1.44 -12.77
C PRO A 162 16.90 -1.57 -12.62
N GLU A 163 17.64 -1.06 -13.61
CA GLU A 163 19.10 -1.19 -13.66
C GLU A 163 19.82 -0.64 -12.42
N GLU A 164 19.25 0.36 -11.75
CA GLU A 164 19.83 0.91 -10.51
C GLU A 164 19.83 -0.06 -9.32
N PHE A 165 19.12 -1.19 -9.41
CA PHE A 165 19.11 -2.25 -8.39
C PHE A 165 20.01 -3.44 -8.73
N ARG A 166 20.44 -3.57 -9.98
CA ARG A 166 21.23 -4.73 -10.43
C ARG A 166 22.56 -4.78 -9.71
N GLY A 167 22.89 -5.96 -9.17
CA GLY A 167 24.11 -6.15 -8.39
C GLY A 167 24.21 -5.32 -7.11
N VAL A 168 23.16 -4.62 -6.66
CA VAL A 168 23.18 -3.88 -5.40
C VAL A 168 22.95 -4.83 -4.22
N GLU A 169 23.69 -4.61 -3.15
CA GLU A 169 23.51 -5.33 -1.88
C GLU A 169 22.18 -4.92 -1.24
N CYS A 170 21.43 -5.91 -0.75
CA CYS A 170 20.14 -5.65 -0.11
C CYS A 170 19.82 -6.69 0.96
N ALA A 171 18.93 -6.34 1.88
CA ALA A 171 18.32 -7.33 2.77
C ALA A 171 17.12 -7.96 2.05
N VAL A 172 17.02 -9.29 2.11
CA VAL A 172 15.92 -10.05 1.51
C VAL A 172 15.14 -10.70 2.63
N THR A 173 13.81 -10.70 2.53
CA THR A 173 12.92 -11.41 3.45
C THR A 173 11.95 -12.29 2.68
N ALA A 174 11.68 -13.48 3.22
CA ALA A 174 10.53 -14.27 2.79
C ALA A 174 9.22 -13.52 3.12
N THR A 175 8.20 -13.72 2.30
CA THR A 175 6.84 -13.26 2.61
C THR A 175 6.00 -14.44 3.08
N ALA A 176 4.79 -14.16 3.57
CA ALA A 176 3.87 -15.21 4.01
C ALA A 176 3.38 -16.17 2.91
N SER A 177 3.88 -16.08 1.67
CA SER A 177 3.52 -17.00 0.59
C SER A 177 4.72 -17.49 -0.22
N THR A 178 5.94 -17.22 0.23
CA THR A 178 7.16 -17.81 -0.34
C THR A 178 7.09 -19.35 -0.30
N GLY A 179 7.42 -20.02 -1.40
CA GLY A 179 7.41 -21.49 -1.49
C GLY A 179 6.03 -22.15 -1.48
N LEU A 180 4.93 -21.40 -1.63
CA LEU A 180 3.56 -21.93 -1.47
C LEU A 180 2.69 -21.85 -2.74
N ILE A 181 3.24 -21.44 -3.88
CA ILE A 181 2.48 -21.23 -5.12
C ILE A 181 2.84 -22.28 -6.17
N ALA A 182 3.91 -22.02 -6.93
CA ALA A 182 4.43 -22.92 -7.94
C ALA A 182 5.97 -22.77 -7.97
N PRO A 183 6.72 -23.81 -8.35
CA PRO A 183 8.19 -23.79 -8.32
C PRO A 183 8.82 -22.74 -9.26
N ASP A 184 8.06 -22.16 -10.18
CA ASP A 184 8.46 -21.11 -11.12
C ASP A 184 7.89 -19.73 -10.74
N ILE A 185 7.27 -19.59 -9.56
CA ILE A 185 6.69 -18.34 -9.08
C ILE A 185 7.32 -17.90 -7.77
N ALA A 186 8.09 -16.81 -7.82
CA ALA A 186 8.71 -16.22 -6.65
C ALA A 186 7.80 -15.21 -5.96
N ARG A 187 7.82 -15.24 -4.61
CA ARG A 187 7.29 -14.19 -3.75
C ARG A 187 8.31 -13.87 -2.66
N LEU A 188 8.79 -12.64 -2.61
CA LEU A 188 9.81 -12.19 -1.66
C LEU A 188 9.76 -10.67 -1.52
N ARG A 189 10.46 -10.14 -0.52
CA ARG A 189 10.60 -8.70 -0.37
C ARG A 189 12.06 -8.32 -0.25
N MET A 190 12.45 -7.29 -0.97
CA MET A 190 13.82 -6.79 -1.00
C MET A 190 13.87 -5.39 -0.41
N PHE A 191 14.77 -5.19 0.55
CA PHE A 191 14.98 -3.91 1.22
C PHE A 191 16.34 -3.35 0.81
N TYR A 192 16.30 -2.19 0.15
CA TYR A 192 17.47 -1.49 -0.33
C TYR A 192 17.74 -0.25 0.51
N LEU A 193 19.02 0.05 0.72
CA LEU A 193 19.46 1.35 1.22
C LEU A 193 19.60 2.32 0.05
N LEU A 194 19.14 3.55 0.24
CA LEU A 194 19.29 4.63 -0.74
C LEU A 194 20.56 5.45 -0.44
N ASP A 195 21.17 6.01 -1.49
CA ASP A 195 22.28 6.94 -1.38
C ASP A 195 21.88 8.27 -0.72
N ARG A 196 20.60 8.63 -0.83
CA ARG A 196 19.96 9.80 -0.22
C ARG A 196 18.52 9.50 0.21
N PRO A 197 17.98 10.18 1.25
CA PRO A 197 16.57 10.09 1.56
C PRO A 197 15.69 10.51 0.38
N CYS A 198 14.66 9.73 0.09
CA CYS A 198 13.67 10.02 -0.95
C CYS A 198 12.30 10.23 -0.31
N ASP A 199 11.59 11.26 -0.75
CA ASP A 199 10.23 11.54 -0.31
C ASP A 199 9.28 10.40 -0.67
N LEU A 200 8.38 10.04 0.25
CA LEU A 200 7.52 8.87 0.07
C LEU A 200 6.48 9.06 -1.04
N LEU A 201 6.02 10.28 -1.30
CA LEU A 201 5.14 10.56 -2.45
C LEU A 201 5.92 10.36 -3.76
N ARG A 202 7.17 10.78 -3.82
CA ARG A 202 8.06 10.55 -4.96
C ARG A 202 8.35 9.06 -5.17
N LEU A 203 8.65 8.31 -4.11
CA LEU A 203 8.79 6.85 -4.16
C LEU A 203 7.52 6.17 -4.67
N ARG A 204 6.34 6.57 -4.16
CA ARG A 204 5.06 6.03 -4.61
C ARG A 204 4.79 6.29 -6.09
N ARG A 205 5.09 7.50 -6.58
CA ARG A 205 4.99 7.84 -8.01
C ARG A 205 5.92 6.98 -8.86
N TRP A 206 7.18 6.85 -8.45
CA TRP A 206 8.14 5.96 -9.09
C TRP A 206 7.63 4.51 -9.14
N GLY A 207 7.11 3.97 -8.04
CA GLY A 207 6.59 2.60 -7.99
C GLY A 207 5.37 2.39 -8.89
N LEU A 208 4.44 3.37 -8.95
CA LEU A 208 3.29 3.34 -9.86
C LEU A 208 3.75 3.34 -11.32
N ALA A 209 4.70 4.20 -11.65
CA ALA A 209 5.22 4.33 -13.00
C ALA A 209 6.04 3.09 -13.41
N ALA A 210 6.82 2.52 -12.50
CA ALA A 210 7.55 1.26 -12.71
C ALA A 210 6.59 0.08 -12.92
N GLN A 211 5.53 -0.04 -12.11
CA GLN A 211 4.49 -1.05 -12.30
C GLN A 211 3.80 -0.93 -13.66
N ARG A 212 3.48 0.31 -14.06
CA ARG A 212 2.91 0.63 -15.38
C ARG A 212 3.87 0.30 -16.53
N ALA A 213 5.17 0.36 -16.29
CA ALA A 213 6.22 -0.08 -17.22
C ALA A 213 6.40 -1.62 -17.24
N GLY A 214 5.59 -2.37 -16.49
CA GLY A 214 5.61 -3.83 -16.49
C GLY A 214 6.56 -4.45 -15.46
N LEU A 215 7.13 -3.65 -14.56
CA LEU A 215 8.07 -4.14 -13.54
C LEU A 215 7.33 -4.70 -12.31
N PRO A 216 7.93 -5.68 -11.61
CA PRO A 216 7.30 -6.34 -10.47
C PRO A 216 7.46 -5.53 -9.17
N ILE A 217 6.94 -4.31 -9.17
CA ILE A 217 6.98 -3.41 -8.02
C ILE A 217 5.55 -3.10 -7.62
N ASP A 218 5.15 -3.46 -6.39
CA ASP A 218 3.86 -3.03 -5.84
C ASP A 218 3.97 -1.62 -5.20
N PRO A 219 3.33 -0.59 -5.76
CA PRO A 219 3.35 0.75 -5.18
C PRO A 219 2.54 0.88 -3.87
N ALA A 220 1.72 -0.12 -3.51
CA ALA A 220 0.94 -0.07 -2.27
C ALA A 220 1.84 -0.01 -1.04
N ILE A 221 2.96 -0.76 -1.05
CA ILE A 221 3.93 -0.79 0.05
C ILE A 221 4.54 0.59 0.35
N LEU A 222 4.52 1.49 -0.63
CA LEU A 222 5.08 2.85 -0.55
C LEU A 222 4.09 3.87 0.02
N GLN A 223 2.99 3.43 0.62
CA GLN A 223 2.06 4.32 1.33
C GLN A 223 2.41 4.43 2.82
N PRO A 224 2.22 5.60 3.45
CA PRO A 224 2.60 5.80 4.84
C PRO A 224 1.98 4.80 5.83
N GLY A 225 0.72 4.40 5.64
CA GLY A 225 0.03 3.46 6.53
C GLY A 225 -0.19 2.06 5.97
N GLN A 226 0.40 1.73 4.81
CA GLN A 226 0.34 0.36 4.30
C GLN A 226 1.18 -0.53 5.21
N PRO A 227 0.60 -1.63 5.75
CA PRO A 227 1.35 -2.56 6.57
C PRO A 227 2.34 -3.36 5.72
N VAL A 228 3.57 -3.44 6.20
CA VAL A 228 4.61 -4.34 5.70
C VAL A 228 4.76 -5.45 6.73
N TYR A 229 4.08 -6.56 6.49
CA TYR A 229 4.11 -7.71 7.38
C TYR A 229 5.45 -8.43 7.27
N THR A 230 6.13 -8.56 8.41
CA THR A 230 7.47 -9.15 8.52
C THR A 230 7.48 -10.49 9.25
N SER A 231 6.45 -10.77 10.06
CA SER A 231 6.40 -11.96 10.89
C SER A 231 6.28 -13.25 10.07
N ARG A 232 6.95 -14.31 10.52
CA ARG A 232 6.78 -15.68 10.02
C ARG A 232 5.31 -16.11 10.15
N PRO A 233 4.73 -16.74 9.12
CA PRO A 233 3.41 -17.33 9.23
C PRO A 233 3.36 -18.39 10.31
N ILE A 234 2.16 -18.57 10.85
CA ILE A 234 1.85 -19.71 11.69
C ILE A 234 1.40 -20.84 10.76
N PHE A 235 2.23 -21.87 10.64
CA PHE A 235 1.94 -23.07 9.85
C PHE A 235 1.21 -24.11 10.71
N GLU A 236 0.04 -24.55 10.26
CA GLU A 236 -0.82 -25.52 10.93
C GLU A 236 -0.92 -26.80 10.09
N ASN A 237 -0.53 -27.94 10.66
CA ASN A 237 -0.46 -29.25 9.99
C ASN A 237 0.46 -29.26 8.75
N MET A 238 1.51 -28.44 8.75
CA MET A 238 2.56 -28.46 7.75
C MET A 238 3.82 -27.81 8.31
N GLU A 239 4.95 -28.15 7.71
CA GLU A 239 6.22 -27.47 7.97
C GLU A 239 6.28 -26.13 7.22
N ASP A 240 7.10 -25.22 7.74
CA ASP A 240 7.47 -23.98 7.07
C ASP A 240 8.34 -24.33 5.85
N PRO A 241 7.95 -23.97 4.61
CA PRO A 241 8.74 -24.28 3.43
C PRO A 241 10.01 -23.42 3.34
N VAL A 242 10.16 -22.39 4.17
CA VAL A 242 11.32 -21.50 4.17
C VAL A 242 12.25 -21.86 5.33
N PRO A 243 13.51 -22.25 5.05
CA PRO A 243 14.52 -22.47 6.06
C PRO A 243 14.71 -21.24 6.99
N PRO A 244 14.93 -21.43 8.31
CA PRO A 244 15.06 -20.33 9.28
C PRO A 244 16.06 -19.22 8.89
N GLU A 245 17.14 -19.58 8.22
CA GLU A 245 18.20 -18.68 7.76
C GLU A 245 17.81 -17.83 6.54
N LEU A 246 16.80 -18.26 5.76
CA LEU A 246 16.31 -17.56 4.58
C LEU A 246 15.15 -16.61 4.89
N TRP A 247 14.63 -16.60 6.12
CA TRP A 247 13.56 -15.67 6.52
C TRP A 247 13.96 -14.20 6.41
N ALA A 248 15.21 -13.88 6.75
CA ALA A 248 15.81 -12.59 6.48
C ALA A 248 17.34 -12.72 6.40
N PHE A 249 17.93 -12.30 5.27
CA PHE A 249 19.37 -12.42 5.01
C PHE A 249 19.89 -11.26 4.15
N VAL A 250 21.21 -11.10 4.09
CA VAL A 250 21.86 -10.16 3.16
C VAL A 250 22.13 -10.88 1.85
N LEU A 251 21.65 -10.30 0.75
CA LEU A 251 22.06 -10.68 -0.59
C LEU A 251 23.26 -9.79 -0.99
N PRO A 252 24.46 -10.36 -1.16
CA PRO A 252 25.66 -9.58 -1.46
C PRO A 252 25.58 -8.91 -2.83
N GLY A 253 26.22 -7.75 -2.96
CA GLY A 253 26.29 -6.98 -4.19
C GLY A 253 27.61 -6.23 -4.32
N THR A 254 27.84 -5.63 -5.49
CA THR A 254 29.02 -4.82 -5.79
C THR A 254 28.89 -3.36 -5.34
N ALA A 255 27.65 -2.91 -5.11
CA ALA A 255 27.33 -1.59 -4.56
C ALA A 255 26.50 -1.74 -3.29
N GLY A 256 26.76 -0.91 -2.26
CA GLY A 256 26.03 -0.99 -0.98
C GLY A 256 24.77 -0.11 -0.90
N ARG A 257 24.50 0.73 -1.91
CA ARG A 257 23.38 1.68 -1.92
C ARG A 257 22.85 1.90 -3.33
N VAL A 258 21.54 2.13 -3.44
CA VAL A 258 20.86 2.46 -4.69
C VAL A 258 20.89 3.97 -4.91
N SER A 259 21.37 4.40 -6.08
CA SER A 259 21.21 5.78 -6.58
C SER A 259 19.91 5.87 -7.37
N LEU A 260 18.79 6.07 -6.68
CA LEU A 260 17.46 5.97 -7.30
C LEU A 260 17.20 7.13 -8.27
N VAL A 261 16.83 6.79 -9.51
CA VAL A 261 16.36 7.73 -10.52
C VAL A 261 14.83 7.76 -10.49
N ALA A 262 14.27 8.56 -9.58
CA ALA A 262 12.84 8.55 -9.32
C ALA A 262 11.97 8.96 -10.53
N GLU A 263 12.51 9.78 -11.44
CA GLU A 263 11.83 10.27 -12.65
C GLU A 263 11.90 9.30 -13.84
N ARG A 264 12.60 8.16 -13.71
CA ARG A 264 12.92 7.25 -14.82
C ARG A 264 11.71 6.91 -15.70
N TYR A 265 10.54 6.78 -15.09
CA TYR A 265 9.31 6.34 -15.74
C TYR A 265 8.25 7.44 -15.89
N ASP A 266 8.59 8.70 -15.65
CA ASP A 266 7.63 9.81 -15.70
C ASP A 266 6.98 9.96 -17.08
N SER A 267 7.75 9.78 -18.16
CA SER A 267 7.23 9.85 -19.53
C SER A 267 6.15 8.78 -19.81
N ILE A 268 6.37 7.55 -19.34
CA ILE A 268 5.42 6.44 -19.44
C ILE A 268 4.16 6.75 -18.62
N SER A 269 4.33 7.22 -17.38
CA SER A 269 3.20 7.58 -16.52
C SER A 269 2.36 8.70 -17.13
N LEU A 270 3.00 9.76 -17.63
CA LEU A 270 2.31 10.89 -18.28
C LEU A 270 1.57 10.45 -19.55
N ALA A 271 2.15 9.56 -20.35
CA ALA A 271 1.48 9.03 -21.54
C ALA A 271 0.21 8.23 -21.18
N ILE A 272 0.30 7.39 -20.15
CA ILE A 272 -0.85 6.61 -19.63
C ILE A 272 -1.92 7.55 -19.07
N GLU A 273 -1.54 8.53 -18.26
CA GLU A 273 -2.47 9.50 -17.69
C GLU A 273 -3.19 10.32 -18.75
N ARG A 274 -2.47 10.78 -19.79
CA ARG A 274 -3.07 11.45 -20.94
C ARG A 274 -4.05 10.54 -21.68
N LYS A 275 -3.70 9.27 -21.90
CA LYS A 275 -4.62 8.29 -22.54
C LYS A 275 -5.89 8.09 -21.71
N VAL A 276 -5.77 7.90 -20.41
CA VAL A 276 -6.91 7.73 -19.50
C VAL A 276 -7.77 9.00 -19.44
N ALA A 277 -7.15 10.18 -19.39
CA ALA A 277 -7.87 11.45 -19.40
C ALA A 277 -8.62 11.67 -20.72
N ALA A 278 -7.99 11.40 -21.86
CA ALA A 278 -8.61 11.47 -23.17
C ALA A 278 -9.79 10.49 -23.30
N ALA A 279 -9.63 9.25 -22.84
CA ALA A 279 -10.69 8.25 -22.82
C ALA A 279 -11.87 8.68 -21.93
N ALA A 280 -11.60 9.25 -20.75
CA ALA A 280 -12.62 9.77 -19.85
C ALA A 280 -13.37 10.97 -20.44
N ALA A 281 -12.68 11.86 -21.16
CA ALA A 281 -13.31 12.96 -21.87
C ALA A 281 -14.20 12.47 -23.03
N ALA A 282 -13.67 11.53 -23.83
CA ALA A 282 -14.39 10.96 -24.98
C ALA A 282 -15.58 10.08 -24.56
N SER A 283 -15.55 9.48 -23.37
CA SER A 283 -16.66 8.65 -22.90
C SER A 283 -17.88 9.46 -22.47
N GLY A 284 -17.73 10.76 -22.16
CA GLY A 284 -18.85 11.61 -21.73
C GLY A 284 -19.54 11.10 -20.45
N GLY A 285 -18.82 10.39 -19.58
CA GLY A 285 -19.37 9.75 -18.39
C GLY A 285 -19.91 8.33 -18.60
N ASP A 286 -19.94 7.82 -19.83
CA ASP A 286 -20.28 6.43 -20.12
C ASP A 286 -19.18 5.49 -19.60
N TRP A 287 -19.53 4.69 -18.58
CA TRP A 287 -18.60 3.80 -17.92
C TRP A 287 -18.15 2.63 -18.81
N ARG A 288 -19.00 2.18 -19.75
CA ARG A 288 -18.66 1.08 -20.68
C ARG A 288 -17.62 1.54 -21.69
N LYS A 289 -17.83 2.72 -22.28
CA LYS A 289 -16.86 3.33 -23.21
C LYS A 289 -15.53 3.61 -22.53
N LEU A 290 -15.57 4.14 -21.31
CA LEU A 290 -14.34 4.35 -20.52
C LEU A 290 -13.61 3.03 -20.30
N LEU A 291 -14.34 2.00 -19.87
CA LEU A 291 -13.75 0.70 -19.57
C LEU A 291 -13.16 0.06 -20.83
N ASP A 292 -13.90 0.05 -21.94
CA ASP A 292 -13.42 -0.51 -23.21
C ASP A 292 -12.14 0.18 -23.70
N ALA A 293 -12.04 1.50 -23.57
CA ALA A 293 -10.88 2.28 -23.99
C ALA A 293 -9.64 2.14 -23.08
N THR A 294 -9.82 1.72 -21.81
CA THR A 294 -8.76 1.78 -20.79
C THR A 294 -8.44 0.44 -20.14
N LEU A 295 -9.23 -0.61 -20.35
CA LEU A 295 -9.02 -1.90 -19.70
C LEU A 295 -7.87 -2.71 -20.33
N GLY A 296 -6.85 -3.01 -19.53
CA GLY A 296 -5.73 -3.88 -19.89
C GLY A 296 -4.55 -3.14 -20.52
N GLY A 297 -3.50 -3.89 -20.88
CA GLY A 297 -2.26 -3.31 -21.43
C GLY A 297 -1.55 -2.37 -20.44
N PRO A 298 -0.92 -1.26 -20.92
CA PRO A 298 -0.15 -0.33 -20.08
C PRO A 298 -0.98 0.41 -19.02
N THR A 299 -2.28 0.58 -19.24
CA THR A 299 -3.21 1.20 -18.27
C THR A 299 -3.57 0.26 -17.12
N GLY A 300 -3.21 -1.02 -17.23
CA GLY A 300 -3.52 -2.04 -16.25
C GLY A 300 -5.01 -2.39 -16.20
N PHE A 301 -5.39 -3.18 -15.19
CA PHE A 301 -6.78 -3.61 -15.00
C PHE A 301 -7.44 -2.90 -13.83
N PHE A 302 -6.76 -2.82 -12.68
CA PHE A 302 -7.35 -2.35 -11.43
C PHE A 302 -7.88 -0.91 -11.49
N GLU A 303 -7.05 0.07 -11.87
CA GLU A 303 -7.47 1.49 -11.88
C GLU A 303 -8.59 1.74 -12.92
N PRO A 304 -8.47 1.29 -14.18
CA PRO A 304 -9.56 1.36 -15.16
C PRO A 304 -10.88 0.75 -14.66
N LEU A 305 -10.83 -0.49 -14.13
CA LEU A 305 -12.01 -1.16 -13.59
C LEU A 305 -12.60 -0.38 -12.42
N SER A 306 -11.79 -0.01 -11.44
CA SER A 306 -12.27 0.69 -10.25
C SER A 306 -12.89 2.05 -10.62
N ARG A 307 -12.34 2.76 -11.61
CA ARG A 307 -12.88 4.05 -12.06
C ARG A 307 -14.18 3.88 -12.83
N ALA A 308 -14.24 2.94 -13.78
CA ALA A 308 -15.46 2.65 -14.53
C ALA A 308 -16.58 2.14 -13.61
N LEU A 309 -16.28 1.25 -12.66
CA LEU A 309 -17.26 0.79 -11.66
C LEU A 309 -17.75 1.90 -10.74
N GLY A 310 -16.89 2.89 -10.45
CA GLY A 310 -17.31 4.12 -9.78
C GLY A 310 -18.38 4.86 -10.57
N LEU A 311 -18.21 5.02 -11.88
CA LEU A 311 -19.24 5.63 -12.74
C LEU A 311 -20.49 4.75 -12.85
N ALA A 312 -20.33 3.43 -13.02
CA ALA A 312 -21.42 2.47 -13.07
C ALA A 312 -22.28 2.47 -11.79
N ALA A 313 -21.66 2.68 -10.63
CA ALA A 313 -22.37 2.76 -9.36
C ALA A 313 -23.41 3.90 -9.31
N HIS A 314 -23.25 4.94 -10.12
CA HIS A 314 -24.15 6.09 -10.23
C HIS A 314 -25.27 5.88 -11.28
N THR A 315 -25.28 4.76 -11.99
CA THR A 315 -26.37 4.43 -12.93
C THR A 315 -27.48 3.63 -12.23
N GLN A 316 -28.64 3.54 -12.88
CA GLN A 316 -29.78 2.73 -12.43
C GLN A 316 -29.63 1.24 -12.78
N GLU A 317 -28.48 0.83 -13.32
CA GLU A 317 -28.25 -0.54 -13.74
C GLU A 317 -28.08 -1.49 -12.55
N SER A 318 -28.56 -2.71 -12.72
CA SER A 318 -28.44 -3.77 -11.73
C SER A 318 -26.98 -4.26 -11.62
N GLU A 319 -26.65 -4.84 -10.47
CA GLU A 319 -25.33 -5.45 -10.24
C GLU A 319 -25.04 -6.55 -11.28
N ALA A 320 -26.06 -7.31 -11.68
CA ALA A 320 -25.95 -8.39 -12.66
C ALA A 320 -25.61 -7.85 -14.07
N GLU A 321 -26.24 -6.77 -14.52
CA GLU A 321 -25.95 -6.15 -15.82
C GLU A 321 -24.52 -5.60 -15.88
N ILE A 322 -24.07 -4.94 -14.80
CA ILE A 322 -22.72 -4.43 -14.71
C ILE A 322 -21.72 -5.59 -14.72
N CYS A 323 -21.95 -6.66 -13.96
CA CYS A 323 -21.09 -7.85 -13.93
C CYS A 323 -21.00 -8.54 -15.28
N ALA A 324 -22.13 -8.72 -15.98
CA ALA A 324 -22.17 -9.34 -17.30
C ALA A 324 -21.34 -8.54 -18.31
N CYS A 325 -21.45 -7.22 -18.30
CA CYS A 325 -20.67 -6.34 -19.18
C CYS A 325 -19.16 -6.37 -18.85
N VAL A 326 -18.79 -6.32 -17.56
CA VAL A 326 -17.39 -6.43 -17.14
C VAL A 326 -16.80 -7.78 -17.54
N ALA A 327 -17.53 -8.88 -17.32
CA ALA A 327 -17.10 -10.22 -17.71
C ALA A 327 -16.89 -10.34 -19.23
N ALA A 328 -17.80 -9.80 -20.03
CA ALA A 328 -17.69 -9.78 -21.49
C ALA A 328 -16.49 -8.95 -21.98
N LEU A 329 -16.20 -7.81 -21.33
CA LEU A 329 -15.03 -7.01 -21.67
C LEU A 329 -13.72 -7.66 -21.24
N LEU A 330 -13.71 -8.32 -20.08
CA LEU A 330 -12.53 -9.02 -19.56
C LEU A 330 -12.16 -10.22 -20.45
N SER A 331 -13.14 -11.00 -20.91
CA SER A 331 -12.90 -12.19 -21.75
C SER A 331 -12.26 -11.86 -23.10
N GLN A 332 -12.40 -10.61 -23.57
CA GLN A 332 -11.78 -10.12 -24.80
C GLN A 332 -10.31 -9.68 -24.63
N ARG A 333 -9.79 -9.63 -23.40
CA ARG A 333 -8.42 -9.13 -23.15
C ARG A 333 -7.41 -10.27 -23.00
N PRO A 334 -6.20 -10.14 -23.56
CA PRO A 334 -5.16 -11.15 -23.44
C PRO A 334 -4.45 -11.07 -22.07
N ASP A 335 -5.11 -11.49 -20.99
CA ASP A 335 -4.49 -11.69 -19.67
C ASP A 335 -5.40 -12.54 -18.72
N PRO A 336 -5.50 -13.87 -18.94
CA PRO A 336 -6.40 -14.73 -18.16
C PRO A 336 -6.05 -14.79 -16.67
N GLY A 337 -4.76 -14.63 -16.32
CA GLY A 337 -4.31 -14.60 -14.93
C GLY A 337 -4.91 -13.43 -14.16
N ARG A 338 -4.96 -12.24 -14.76
CA ARG A 338 -5.60 -11.06 -14.14
C ARG A 338 -7.12 -11.08 -14.25
N GLN A 339 -7.73 -11.70 -15.27
CA GLN A 339 -9.19 -11.87 -15.35
C GLN A 339 -9.75 -12.59 -14.12
N SER A 340 -9.07 -13.65 -13.65
CA SER A 340 -9.50 -14.42 -12.48
C SER A 340 -9.56 -13.61 -11.17
N ARG A 341 -8.79 -12.50 -11.08
CA ARG A 341 -8.77 -11.61 -9.91
C ARG A 341 -9.99 -10.69 -9.81
N TYR A 342 -10.69 -10.44 -10.93
CA TYR A 342 -11.80 -9.48 -11.01
C TYR A 342 -13.14 -10.17 -11.32
N GLY A 343 -13.41 -11.28 -10.63
CA GLY A 343 -14.68 -12.00 -10.75
C GLY A 343 -15.88 -11.24 -10.20
N GLU A 344 -17.08 -11.79 -10.42
CA GLU A 344 -18.37 -11.22 -10.03
C GLU A 344 -18.40 -10.70 -8.59
N ASN A 345 -17.94 -11.50 -7.63
CA ASN A 345 -17.89 -11.12 -6.21
C ASN A 345 -17.10 -9.83 -5.96
N TRP A 346 -15.98 -9.64 -6.66
CA TRP A 346 -15.17 -8.43 -6.54
C TRP A 346 -15.87 -7.22 -7.15
N VAL A 347 -16.50 -7.40 -8.31
CA VAL A 347 -17.25 -6.34 -9.01
C VAL A 347 -18.42 -5.87 -8.15
N VAL A 348 -19.26 -6.80 -7.67
CA VAL A 348 -20.40 -6.52 -6.78
C VAL A 348 -19.95 -5.81 -5.51
N SER A 349 -18.93 -6.35 -4.83
CA SER A 349 -18.38 -5.74 -3.60
C SER A 349 -17.89 -4.31 -3.84
N THR A 350 -17.25 -4.07 -4.99
CA THR A 350 -16.75 -2.75 -5.38
C THR A 350 -17.87 -1.76 -5.66
N ILE A 351 -18.91 -2.17 -6.39
CA ILE A 351 -20.10 -1.33 -6.68
C ILE A 351 -20.81 -0.96 -5.38
N ARG A 352 -21.09 -1.95 -4.52
CA ARG A 352 -21.74 -1.72 -3.21
C ARG A 352 -20.93 -0.76 -2.35
N ARG A 353 -19.61 -0.88 -2.36
CA ARG A 353 -18.72 0.03 -1.65
C ARG A 353 -18.83 1.47 -2.18
N PHE A 354 -18.93 1.68 -3.49
CA PHE A 354 -19.13 3.02 -4.06
C PHE A 354 -20.50 3.58 -3.67
N ARG A 355 -21.59 2.84 -3.92
CA ARG A 355 -22.95 3.24 -3.54
C ARG A 355 -23.07 3.57 -2.04
N GLY A 356 -22.43 2.77 -1.19
CA GLY A 356 -22.41 3.01 0.26
C GLY A 356 -21.62 4.26 0.66
N LYS A 357 -20.55 4.60 -0.06
CA LYS A 357 -19.83 5.88 0.16
C LYS A 357 -20.68 7.07 -0.23
N ASP A 358 -21.40 6.98 -1.35
CA ASP A 358 -22.25 8.07 -1.83
C ASP A 358 -23.43 8.30 -0.88
N ALA A 359 -24.05 7.22 -0.39
CA ALA A 359 -25.09 7.29 0.65
C ALA A 359 -24.58 7.98 1.93
N LYS A 360 -23.40 7.56 2.41
CA LYS A 360 -22.79 8.18 3.59
C LYS A 360 -22.45 9.66 3.36
N LEU A 361 -21.94 10.01 2.19
CA LEU A 361 -21.64 11.40 1.84
C LEU A 361 -22.92 12.25 1.80
N ALA A 362 -24.02 11.69 1.28
CA ALA A 362 -25.32 12.36 1.27
C ALA A 362 -25.82 12.61 2.71
N GLU A 363 -25.73 11.62 3.60
CA GLU A 363 -26.05 11.75 5.02
C GLU A 363 -25.20 12.83 5.72
N GLU A 364 -23.88 12.86 5.45
CA GLU A 364 -22.97 13.87 5.99
C GLU A 364 -23.29 15.28 5.47
N ILE A 365 -23.61 15.43 4.19
CA ILE A 365 -24.03 16.71 3.59
C ILE A 365 -25.34 17.18 4.23
N GLU A 366 -26.33 16.30 4.36
CA GLU A 366 -27.61 16.61 5.00
C GLU A 366 -27.41 17.04 6.46
N PHE A 367 -26.59 16.31 7.21
CA PHE A 367 -26.23 16.65 8.58
C PHE A 367 -25.57 18.04 8.67
N LEU A 368 -24.61 18.33 7.78
CA LEU A 368 -23.92 19.63 7.74
C LEU A 368 -24.88 20.76 7.34
N GLN A 369 -25.76 20.54 6.37
CA GLN A 369 -26.79 21.50 5.98
C GLN A 369 -27.73 21.80 7.14
N HIS A 370 -28.21 20.77 7.85
CA HIS A 370 -29.03 20.94 9.04
C HIS A 370 -28.29 21.69 10.15
N LYS A 371 -27.00 21.40 10.38
CA LYS A 371 -26.18 22.09 11.39
C LYS A 371 -25.93 23.57 11.06
N LEU A 372 -25.65 23.88 9.78
CA LEU A 372 -25.32 25.23 9.32
C LEU A 372 -26.57 26.10 9.13
N PHE A 373 -27.67 25.54 8.66
CA PHE A 373 -28.86 26.29 8.25
C PHE A 373 -30.11 26.01 9.11
N GLY A 374 -30.14 24.92 9.87
CA GLY A 374 -31.29 24.47 10.67
C GLY A 374 -31.65 25.35 11.88
N ARG A 375 -30.85 26.36 12.23
CA ARG A 375 -31.17 27.33 13.31
C ARG A 375 -31.84 28.63 12.85
N ARG A 376 -32.25 28.75 11.57
CA ARG A 376 -32.83 30.01 11.03
C ARG A 376 -34.35 30.00 10.85
N LYS A 377 -35.12 29.26 11.66
CA LYS A 377 -36.59 29.30 11.53
C LYS A 377 -37.35 30.34 12.37
N ASP A 378 -36.77 30.97 13.41
CA ASP A 378 -37.59 31.79 14.33
C ASP A 378 -37.10 33.23 14.60
N LYS A 379 -36.65 33.99 13.59
CA LYS A 379 -36.72 35.47 13.68
C LYS A 379 -37.15 36.08 12.34
N PRO A 380 -38.40 36.59 12.23
CA PRO A 380 -38.79 37.36 11.06
C PRO A 380 -37.89 38.58 10.95
N TRP A 381 -37.36 38.82 9.75
CA TRP A 381 -36.53 39.98 9.44
C TRP A 381 -37.42 41.22 9.25
N THR A 382 -38.15 41.64 10.29
CA THR A 382 -38.86 42.92 10.30
C THR A 382 -37.92 44.04 10.77
N LYS A 383 -36.90 44.36 9.96
CA LYS A 383 -36.27 45.68 10.05
C LYS A 383 -37.25 46.69 9.46
N LYS A 384 -38.04 47.34 10.32
CA LYS A 384 -38.70 48.61 10.01
C LYS A 384 -37.62 49.59 9.55
N ILE A 385 -37.53 49.83 8.26
CA ILE A 385 -36.86 51.01 7.72
C ILE A 385 -37.85 52.15 7.95
N SER A 386 -37.70 52.86 9.07
CA SER A 386 -38.39 54.14 9.29
C SER A 386 -37.85 55.14 8.28
N ARG A 387 -38.71 55.58 7.35
CA ARG A 387 -38.46 56.78 6.53
C ARG A 387 -38.27 57.98 7.46
N PRO A 388 -37.22 58.81 7.28
CA PRO A 388 -37.13 60.07 7.99
C PRO A 388 -38.26 61.00 7.53
N GLU A 389 -38.98 61.57 8.50
CA GLU A 389 -39.97 62.62 8.29
C GLU A 389 -39.31 63.82 7.61
N LYS A 390 -40.02 64.37 6.61
CA LYS A 390 -39.68 65.67 6.01
C LYS A 390 -39.99 66.75 7.05
N SER A 391 -38.95 67.35 7.64
CA SER A 391 -39.13 68.64 8.31
C SER A 391 -39.28 69.73 7.26
N THR A 392 -40.46 70.36 7.26
CA THR A 392 -40.70 71.71 6.76
C THR A 392 -39.81 72.70 7.51
N ILE A 393 -38.98 73.45 6.78
CA ILE A 393 -38.41 74.71 7.22
C ILE A 393 -38.87 75.76 6.20
N SER A 394 -39.75 76.64 6.67
CA SER A 394 -39.91 78.03 6.25
C SER A 394 -38.75 78.87 6.76
#